data_AF-X1J5L4-F1
#
_entry.id   AF-X1J5L4-F1
#
_cell.length_a   1.000
_cell.length_b   1.000
_cell.length_c   1.000
_cell.angle_alpha   90.00
_cell.angle_beta   90.00
_cell.angle_gamma   90.00
#
_symmetry.space_group_name_H-M   'P 1'
#
loop_
_entity.id
_entity.type
_entity.pdbx_description
1 polymer ?
#
loop_
_entity_poly.entity_id
_entity_poly.type
_entity_poly.pdbx_seq_one_letter_code
_entity_poly.pdbx_strand_id
1 'polypeptide(L)'
;MKKLMVITAVLLVICLLVPVACASAPSEEASPEEIMPAVISPGQEEGYKETGADALPSTEEERMIVRTGDMSLIVEDIVDARDEIAQLAVSFDGYVVSSQVWGEEQDMKGYISIRVPDEKFDQALAELRELAVRVTS
;
A
#
# COMPACT_ATOMS: atom_id res chain seq x y z
N MET A 1 -6.60 35.05 -37.58
CA MET A 1 -6.61 33.91 -38.52
C MET A 1 -5.96 32.67 -37.89
N LYS A 2 -4.63 32.63 -37.66
CA LYS A 2 -3.91 31.48 -37.06
C LYS A 2 -4.38 31.11 -35.64
N LYS A 3 -4.58 32.11 -34.77
CA LYS A 3 -5.01 31.90 -33.37
C LYS A 3 -6.42 31.30 -33.27
N LEU A 4 -7.34 31.70 -34.17
CA LEU A 4 -8.69 31.14 -34.27
C LEU A 4 -8.67 29.67 -34.71
N MET A 5 -7.79 29.34 -35.66
CA MET A 5 -7.64 27.96 -36.16
C MET A 5 -7.04 27.01 -35.11
N VAL A 6 -6.12 27.50 -34.27
CA VAL A 6 -5.57 26.73 -33.14
C VAL A 6 -6.62 26.53 -32.04
N ILE A 7 -7.41 27.55 -31.72
CA ILE A 7 -8.47 27.45 -30.71
C ILE A 7 -9.55 26.46 -31.16
N THR A 8 -9.97 26.48 -32.44
CA THR A 8 -10.93 25.49 -32.96
C THR A 8 -10.37 24.08 -32.98
N ALA A 9 -9.07 23.90 -33.26
CA ALA A 9 -8.44 22.58 -33.25
C ALA A 9 -8.33 22.02 -31.82
N VAL A 10 -7.95 22.85 -30.84
CA VAL A 10 -7.87 22.45 -29.43
C VAL A 10 -9.27 22.13 -28.87
N LEU A 11 -10.29 22.92 -29.23
CA LEU A 11 -11.67 22.67 -28.83
C LEU A 11 -12.23 21.34 -29.39
N LEU A 12 -11.85 20.99 -30.63
CA LEU A 12 -12.29 19.75 -31.27
C LEU A 12 -11.58 18.51 -30.69
N VAL A 13 -10.31 18.63 -30.31
CA VAL A 13 -9.55 17.55 -29.65
C VAL A 13 -10.04 17.31 -28.21
N ILE A 14 -10.41 18.37 -27.47
CA ILE A 14 -10.98 18.25 -26.12
C ILE A 14 -12.38 17.60 -26.14
N CYS A 15 -13.18 17.92 -27.16
CA CYS A 15 -14.52 17.33 -27.33
C CYS A 15 -14.47 15.82 -27.67
N LEU A 16 -13.36 15.34 -28.25
CA LEU A 16 -13.15 13.93 -28.60
C LEU A 16 -12.64 13.07 -27.43
N LEU A 17 -12.27 13.68 -26.29
CA LEU A 17 -11.70 12.99 -25.13
C LEU A 17 -12.71 12.82 -23.97
N VAL A 18 -14.00 13.05 -24.20
CA VAL A 18 -15.05 12.78 -23.21
C VAL A 18 -15.77 11.47 -23.55
N PRO A 19 -15.38 10.32 -22.96
CA PRO A 19 -16.25 9.16 -22.95
C PRO A 19 -17.41 9.44 -21.99
N VAL A 20 -18.57 9.69 -22.59
CA VAL A 20 -19.87 9.80 -21.92
C VAL A 20 -20.31 8.39 -21.45
N ALA A 21 -20.60 8.31 -20.15
CA ALA A 21 -21.63 7.49 -19.50
C ALA A 21 -21.47 5.95 -19.32
N CYS A 22 -21.35 5.60 -18.03
CA CYS A 22 -22.15 4.66 -17.23
C CYS A 22 -22.78 3.41 -17.86
N ALA A 23 -22.43 2.25 -17.30
CA ALA A 23 -23.35 1.14 -17.11
C ALA A 23 -23.07 0.47 -15.74
N SER A 24 -23.95 0.70 -14.77
CA SER A 24 -24.00 -0.07 -13.52
C SER A 24 -24.54 -1.47 -13.81
N ALA A 25 -23.95 -2.50 -13.20
CA ALA A 25 -24.53 -3.83 -13.09
C ALA A 25 -24.31 -4.38 -11.67
N PRO A 26 -25.37 -4.62 -10.89
CA PRO A 26 -25.33 -5.51 -9.72
C PRO A 26 -25.46 -6.95 -10.21
N SER A 27 -24.54 -7.83 -9.83
CA SER A 27 -24.74 -9.27 -9.92
C SER A 27 -24.75 -9.85 -8.51
N GLU A 28 -25.96 -10.24 -8.13
CA GLU A 28 -26.31 -11.08 -6.99
C GLU A 28 -25.98 -12.55 -7.30
N GLU A 29 -25.71 -13.31 -6.24
CA GLU A 29 -25.74 -14.78 -6.13
C GLU A 29 -24.70 -15.62 -6.91
N ALA A 30 -23.83 -16.30 -6.15
CA ALA A 30 -23.89 -17.76 -6.02
C ALA A 30 -23.00 -18.26 -4.89
N SER A 31 -23.65 -18.81 -3.88
CA SER A 31 -23.12 -19.60 -2.77
C SER A 31 -22.26 -20.78 -3.27
N PRO A 32 -21.09 -21.03 -2.67
CA PRO A 32 -20.52 -22.36 -2.64
C PRO A 32 -21.21 -23.19 -1.55
N GLU A 33 -21.91 -24.23 -2.00
CA GLU A 33 -22.56 -25.28 -1.23
C GLU A 33 -21.72 -25.74 -0.03
N GLU A 34 -22.41 -25.85 1.11
CA GLU A 34 -21.99 -26.65 2.26
C GLU A 34 -21.76 -28.09 1.82
N ILE A 35 -20.52 -28.55 1.91
CA ILE A 35 -20.21 -29.98 1.98
C ILE A 35 -19.91 -30.28 3.44
N MET A 36 -20.97 -30.60 4.20
CA MET A 36 -20.83 -31.32 5.45
C MET A 36 -20.86 -32.82 5.16
N PRO A 37 -19.83 -33.60 5.54
CA PRO A 37 -20.01 -35.01 5.78
C PRO A 37 -20.20 -35.25 7.28
N ALA A 38 -21.39 -35.76 7.58
CA ALA A 38 -21.69 -36.80 8.56
C ALA A 38 -21.23 -36.61 10.01
N VAL A 39 -22.25 -36.36 10.84
CA VAL A 39 -22.34 -36.77 12.26
C VAL A 39 -21.75 -38.18 12.45
N ILE A 40 -20.71 -38.28 13.28
CA ILE A 40 -20.27 -39.54 13.88
C ILE A 40 -20.86 -39.57 15.30
N SER A 41 -21.81 -40.48 15.51
CA SER A 41 -22.43 -40.78 16.81
C SER A 41 -21.43 -41.47 17.74
N PRO A 42 -21.52 -41.31 19.08
CA PRO A 42 -20.44 -41.65 20.00
C PRO A 42 -20.47 -43.13 20.38
N GLY A 43 -19.30 -43.77 20.38
CA GLY A 43 -19.14 -45.09 20.96
C GLY A 43 -17.94 -45.85 20.41
N GLN A 44 -16.76 -45.63 21.00
CA GLN A 44 -15.88 -46.71 21.45
C GLN A 44 -14.64 -46.09 22.13
N GLU A 45 -14.57 -46.24 23.46
CA GLU A 45 -13.32 -46.20 24.20
C GLU A 45 -12.48 -47.41 23.81
N GLU A 46 -11.51 -47.21 22.93
CA GLU A 46 -10.53 -48.25 22.60
C GLU A 46 -9.14 -47.59 22.50
N GLY A 47 -8.40 -47.67 23.60
CA GLY A 47 -6.94 -47.67 23.63
C GLY A 47 -6.23 -46.45 23.05
N TYR A 48 -5.81 -45.54 23.93
CA TYR A 48 -4.67 -44.66 23.66
C TYR A 48 -3.44 -45.54 23.42
N LYS A 49 -3.22 -45.90 22.15
CA LYS A 49 -1.92 -46.33 21.66
C LYS A 49 -1.05 -45.09 21.63
N GLU A 50 -0.06 -45.08 22.50
CA GLU A 50 1.11 -44.23 22.43
C GLU A 50 1.87 -44.58 21.13
N THR A 51 1.38 -44.06 20.01
CA THR A 51 2.04 -44.12 18.72
C THR A 51 2.77 -42.82 18.53
N GLY A 52 4.09 -42.89 18.67
CA GLY A 52 5.03 -41.99 18.03
C GLY A 52 5.01 -40.58 18.60
N ALA A 53 6.08 -40.23 19.29
CA ALA A 53 6.66 -38.91 19.09
C ALA A 53 6.97 -38.77 17.59
N ASP A 54 5.96 -38.42 16.80
CA ASP A 54 6.13 -37.83 15.49
C ASP A 54 6.84 -36.51 15.77
N ALA A 55 8.17 -36.57 15.68
CA ALA A 55 8.99 -35.39 15.61
C ALA A 55 8.54 -34.64 14.37
N LEU A 56 7.60 -33.71 14.56
CA LEU A 56 7.26 -32.71 13.58
C LEU A 56 8.60 -32.16 13.05
N PRO A 57 8.82 -32.11 11.73
CA PRO A 57 10.00 -31.45 11.22
C PRO A 57 9.96 -30.03 11.79
N SER A 58 10.91 -29.71 12.66
CA SER A 58 11.16 -28.35 13.12
C SER A 58 11.69 -27.60 11.92
N THR A 59 10.78 -27.23 11.03
CA THR A 59 11.02 -26.21 10.05
C THR A 59 11.30 -24.99 10.91
N GLU A 60 12.57 -24.57 10.96
CA GLU A 60 12.93 -23.31 11.58
C GLU A 60 12.19 -22.23 10.77
N GLU A 61 10.99 -21.88 11.21
CA GLU A 61 10.21 -20.80 10.61
C GLU A 61 11.04 -19.53 10.81
N GLU A 62 11.59 -19.05 9.70
CA GLU A 62 12.36 -17.83 9.67
C GLU A 62 11.44 -16.68 10.08
N ARG A 63 11.67 -16.14 11.28
CA ARG A 63 10.83 -15.11 11.87
C ARG A 63 11.10 -13.79 11.16
N MET A 64 10.12 -13.30 10.41
CA MET A 64 10.17 -11.97 9.82
C MET A 64 9.95 -10.89 10.88
N ILE A 65 10.77 -9.83 10.85
CA ILE A 65 10.62 -8.64 11.68
C ILE A 65 9.93 -7.56 10.84
N VAL A 66 8.89 -6.93 11.39
CA VAL A 66 8.22 -5.79 10.78
C VAL A 66 8.36 -4.60 11.71
N ARG A 67 9.02 -3.55 11.23
CA ARG A 67 9.18 -2.28 11.93
C ARG A 67 8.26 -1.23 11.32
N THR A 68 7.57 -0.48 12.17
CA THR A 68 6.74 0.66 11.77
C THR A 68 7.28 1.89 12.45
N GLY A 69 7.45 2.97 11.67
CA GLY A 69 7.83 4.28 12.16
C GLY A 69 6.91 5.34 11.59
N ASP A 70 6.50 6.27 12.43
CA ASP A 70 5.73 7.45 12.06
C ASP A 70 6.58 8.68 12.33
N MET A 71 6.56 9.64 11.41
CA MET A 71 7.35 10.86 11.50
C MET A 71 6.59 12.03 10.92
N SER A 72 6.69 13.18 11.57
CA SER A 72 6.16 14.44 11.06
C SER A 72 7.28 15.43 10.77
N LEU A 73 7.29 15.92 9.54
CA LEU A 73 8.35 16.78 9.00
C LEU A 73 7.79 18.14 8.61
N ILE A 74 8.54 19.19 8.95
CA ILE A 74 8.39 20.52 8.35
C ILE A 74 9.47 20.66 7.29
N VAL A 75 9.04 20.92 6.05
CA VAL A 75 9.87 21.00 4.85
C VAL A 75 9.69 22.35 4.18
N GLU A 76 10.60 22.71 3.27
CA GLU A 76 10.51 23.97 2.52
C GLU A 76 9.43 23.92 1.43
N ASP A 77 9.41 22.86 0.63
CA ASP A 77 8.40 22.59 -0.39
C ASP A 77 7.85 21.15 -0.24
N ILE A 78 6.53 21.01 -0.21
CA ILE A 78 5.88 19.72 0.03
C ILE A 78 5.90 18.82 -1.21
N VAL A 79 5.82 19.39 -2.41
CA VAL A 79 5.83 18.62 -3.66
C VAL A 79 7.22 18.04 -3.88
N ASP A 80 8.26 18.87 -3.71
CA ASP A 80 9.64 18.43 -3.88
C ASP A 80 10.02 17.40 -2.80
N ALA A 81 9.70 17.67 -1.52
CA ALA A 81 9.97 16.71 -0.45
C ALA A 81 9.26 15.37 -0.65
N ARG A 82 8.00 15.37 -1.14
CA ARG A 82 7.29 14.12 -1.48
C ARG A 82 8.05 13.32 -2.53
N ASP A 83 8.56 13.99 -3.56
CA ASP A 83 9.26 13.34 -4.67
C ASP A 83 10.65 12.82 -4.27
N GLU A 84 11.36 13.57 -3.43
CA GLU A 84 12.62 13.11 -2.84
C GLU A 84 12.41 11.89 -1.93
N ILE A 85 11.37 11.90 -1.08
CA ILE A 85 11.02 10.74 -0.24
C ILE A 85 10.67 9.52 -1.10
N ALA A 86 9.92 9.72 -2.20
CA ALA A 86 9.60 8.63 -3.12
C ALA A 86 10.85 8.04 -3.78
N GLN A 87 11.79 8.89 -4.22
CA GLN A 87 13.06 8.45 -4.79
C GLN A 87 13.94 7.74 -3.76
N LEU A 88 13.99 8.26 -2.53
CA LEU A 88 14.72 7.67 -1.42
C LEU A 88 14.22 6.25 -1.12
N ALA A 89 12.90 6.04 -1.10
CA ALA A 89 12.31 4.72 -0.92
C ALA A 89 12.79 3.74 -2.01
N VAL A 90 12.78 4.14 -3.28
CA VAL A 90 13.26 3.32 -4.40
C VAL A 90 14.77 3.03 -4.28
N SER A 91 15.56 4.01 -3.83
CA SER A 91 17.01 3.84 -3.64
C SER A 91 17.36 2.81 -2.57
N PHE A 92 16.45 2.56 -1.62
CA PHE A 92 16.58 1.54 -0.58
C PHE A 92 15.95 0.19 -0.96
N ASP A 93 15.71 -0.07 -2.25
CA ASP A 93 14.97 -1.24 -2.73
C ASP A 93 13.55 -1.34 -2.14
N GLY A 94 12.99 -0.18 -1.77
CA GLY A 94 11.66 -0.01 -1.24
C GLY A 94 10.68 0.54 -2.27
N TYR A 95 9.48 0.89 -1.79
CA TYR A 95 8.41 1.43 -2.64
C TYR A 95 7.44 2.31 -1.87
N VAL A 96 6.74 3.18 -2.60
CA VAL A 96 5.66 4.02 -2.07
C VAL A 96 4.37 3.22 -2.00
N VAL A 97 3.75 3.20 -0.81
CA VAL A 97 2.46 2.55 -0.56
C VAL A 97 1.33 3.51 -0.89
N SER A 98 1.43 4.75 -0.42
CA SER A 98 0.45 5.80 -0.65
C SER A 98 1.11 7.17 -0.54
N SER A 99 0.58 8.13 -1.28
CA SER A 99 1.02 9.52 -1.21
C SER A 99 -0.13 10.44 -1.58
N GLN A 100 -0.27 11.52 -0.82
CA GLN A 100 -1.29 12.52 -1.08
C GLN A 100 -0.77 13.89 -0.63
N VAL A 101 -1.07 14.91 -1.44
CA VAL A 101 -0.83 16.32 -1.12
C VAL A 101 -2.14 17.07 -1.28
N TRP A 102 -2.45 17.96 -0.36
CA TRP A 102 -3.66 18.79 -0.39
C TRP A 102 -3.42 20.11 0.35
N GLY A 103 -4.36 21.04 0.21
CA GLY A 103 -4.26 22.38 0.79
C GLY A 103 -4.01 23.45 -0.27
N GLU A 104 -4.04 24.70 0.18
CA GLU A 104 -3.75 25.87 -0.65
C GLU A 104 -2.27 26.26 -0.51
N GLU A 105 -1.78 27.14 -1.36
CA GLU A 105 -0.36 27.49 -1.49
C GLU A 105 0.33 27.82 -0.15
N GLN A 106 -0.38 28.43 0.81
CA GLN A 106 0.19 28.83 2.11
C GLN A 106 0.05 27.78 3.22
N ASP A 107 -0.82 26.78 3.02
CA ASP A 107 -1.17 25.76 4.01
C ASP A 107 -1.15 24.35 3.39
N MET A 108 -0.26 24.13 2.42
CA MET A 108 -0.10 22.81 1.83
C MET A 108 0.29 21.81 2.91
N LYS A 109 -0.24 20.59 2.78
CA LYS A 109 0.04 19.45 3.64
C LYS A 109 0.10 18.19 2.79
N GLY A 110 0.80 17.19 3.29
CA GLY A 110 0.84 15.90 2.65
C GLY A 110 1.08 14.78 3.64
N TYR A 111 0.81 13.57 3.19
CA TYR A 111 1.34 12.36 3.81
C TYR A 111 1.91 11.46 2.72
N ILE A 112 2.92 10.70 3.10
CA ILE A 112 3.50 9.68 2.25
C ILE A 112 3.84 8.48 3.14
N SER A 113 3.49 7.29 2.68
CA SER A 113 3.83 6.03 3.34
C SER A 113 4.70 5.21 2.41
N ILE A 114 5.84 4.77 2.92
CA ILE A 114 6.83 3.99 2.18
C ILE A 114 7.14 2.70 2.93
N ARG A 115 7.54 1.68 2.19
CA ARG A 115 8.10 0.44 2.74
C ARG A 115 9.53 0.28 2.24
N VAL A 116 10.40 -0.12 3.16
CA VAL A 116 11.81 -0.42 2.90
C VAL A 116 12.18 -1.74 3.61
N PRO A 117 13.21 -2.46 3.15
CA PRO A 117 13.75 -3.62 3.87
C PRO A 117 14.17 -3.26 5.31
N ASP A 118 14.07 -4.22 6.23
CA ASP A 118 14.35 -4.02 7.67
C ASP A 118 15.79 -3.54 7.92
N GLU A 119 16.75 -4.06 7.14
CA GLU A 119 18.17 -3.72 7.23
C GLU A 119 18.45 -2.25 6.87
N LYS A 120 17.52 -1.61 6.15
CA LYS A 120 17.61 -0.22 5.70
C LYS A 120 16.74 0.72 6.51
N PHE A 121 15.94 0.21 7.45
CA PHE A 121 14.96 1.02 8.19
C PHE A 121 15.60 2.21 8.90
N ASP A 122 16.67 1.99 9.67
CA ASP A 122 17.31 3.06 10.44
C ASP A 122 18.05 4.06 9.55
N GLN A 123 18.64 3.59 8.44
CA GLN A 123 19.28 4.47 7.46
C GLN A 123 18.24 5.34 6.74
N ALA A 124 17.13 4.75 6.29
CA ALA A 124 16.03 5.50 5.68
C ALA A 124 15.48 6.56 6.63
N LEU A 125 15.31 6.23 7.91
CA LEU A 125 14.86 7.19 8.92
C LEU A 125 15.83 8.36 9.12
N ALA A 126 17.14 8.11 9.03
CA ALA A 126 18.16 9.15 9.14
C ALA A 126 18.10 10.11 7.94
N GLU A 127 18.09 9.59 6.72
CA GLU A 127 18.01 10.39 5.48
C GLU A 127 16.72 11.21 5.41
N LEU A 128 15.58 10.63 5.83
CA LEU A 128 14.31 11.37 5.92
C LEU A 128 14.37 12.58 6.86
N ARG A 129 15.21 12.53 7.91
CA ARG A 129 15.38 13.67 8.82
C ARG A 129 16.21 14.78 8.20
N GLU A 130 17.11 14.45 7.28
CA GLU A 130 17.97 15.44 6.61
C GLU A 130 17.17 16.30 5.61
N LEU A 131 16.09 15.75 5.06
CA LEU A 131 15.15 16.49 4.20
C LEU A 131 14.30 17.53 4.95
N ALA A 132 14.25 17.44 6.28
CA ALA A 132 13.38 18.28 7.09
C ALA A 132 14.13 19.52 7.59
N VAL A 133 13.48 20.68 7.45
CA VAL A 133 13.87 21.90 8.19
C VAL A 133 13.75 21.64 9.69
N ARG A 134 12.70 20.91 10.09
CA ARG A 134 12.46 20.53 11.48
C ARG A 134 11.60 19.28 11.59
N VAL A 135 12.00 18.38 12.46
CA VAL A 135 11.21 17.21 12.86
C VAL A 135 10.32 17.58 14.05
N THR A 136 9.03 17.24 14.00
CA THR A 136 8.08 17.56 15.09
C THR A 136 7.70 16.36 15.95
N SER A 137 7.67 15.16 15.36
CA SER A 137 7.40 13.90 16.04
C SER A 137 8.15 12.78 15.34
#